data_AF-A0AAJ1ZYF8-F1
#
_entry.id   AF-A0AAJ1ZYF8-F1
#
_cell.length_a   1.000
_cell.length_b   1.000
_cell.length_c   1.000
_cell.angle_alpha   90.00
_cell.angle_beta   90.00
_cell.angle_gamma   90.00
#
_symmetry.space_group_name_H-M   'P 1'
#
loop_
_entity.id
_entity.type
_entity.pdbx_description
1 polymer ?
#
loop_
_entity_poly.entity_id
_entity_poly.type
_entity_poly.pdbx_seq_one_letter_code
_entity_poly.pdbx_strand_id
1 'polypeptide(L)'
;MYREKLLRGSGNGPTLGTIAAYGVEPSHHQKMVLIDYEAPKVAVGFVMGHNTLDAYWDDDGHSHAKKAPNLGRNGATPRQDMSAIMAGPILESLNDNFCRAWQRDAKEDLFARRDGLEKQLQLREKIGNHTLVRVMAQINRTQSQEGVRDIEALYLQAVNNATKFIYIENQYFRWPALAEKIKSAAQAQICAGRDPAKPVHLFVVTNANKDGIGQGPGTTYDMLDSLGRADTIPTIAKEERSDTLGGALLDAKKEVTAANTQMRNASGPQQQADAQRAIDAAQAKQVKLQQQYDDNHNTGKAVLPEPVPGLKVHVCSLVAPDSPAGSTWMPVYVHSKIMIIDDVFLTHGSANV
;
A
#
# COMPACT_ATOMS: atom_id res chain seq x y z
N MET A 1 -16.02 -12.55 -0.30
CA MET A 1 -14.69 -12.64 0.33
C MET A 1 -14.13 -14.07 0.33
N TYR A 2 -14.92 -15.12 0.61
CA TYR A 2 -14.53 -16.53 0.36
C TYR A 2 -13.93 -16.84 -1.04
N ARG A 3 -14.45 -16.20 -2.11
CA ARG A 3 -13.88 -16.32 -3.47
C ARG A 3 -12.51 -15.67 -3.64
N GLU A 4 -12.18 -14.67 -2.83
CA GLU A 4 -10.90 -13.97 -2.92
C GLU A 4 -9.78 -14.82 -2.28
N LYS A 5 -10.07 -15.47 -1.16
CA LYS A 5 -9.13 -16.36 -0.45
C LYS A 5 -8.72 -17.60 -1.25
N LEU A 6 -9.66 -18.23 -1.97
CA LEU A 6 -9.38 -19.36 -2.87
C LEU A 6 -8.50 -19.00 -4.07
N LEU A 7 -8.42 -17.72 -4.44
CA LEU A 7 -7.66 -17.23 -5.58
C LEU A 7 -6.29 -16.63 -5.19
N ARG A 8 -6.01 -16.43 -3.89
CA ARG A 8 -4.70 -15.94 -3.37
C ARG A 8 -3.67 -17.06 -3.16
N GLY A 9 -4.10 -18.32 -3.22
CA GLY A 9 -3.29 -19.51 -2.87
C GLY A 9 -2.11 -19.84 -3.78
N SER A 10 -1.86 -19.08 -4.86
CA SER A 10 -0.75 -19.32 -5.79
C SER A 10 0.35 -18.25 -5.78
N GLY A 11 0.36 -17.34 -4.79
CA GLY A 11 1.48 -16.44 -4.54
C GLY A 11 1.24 -14.99 -4.93
N ASN A 12 1.24 -14.13 -3.90
CA ASN A 12 1.55 -12.70 -3.90
C ASN A 12 1.00 -11.82 -5.04
N GLY A 13 -0.26 -12.04 -5.44
CA GLY A 13 -0.93 -11.18 -6.42
C GLY A 13 -2.43 -11.01 -6.14
N PRO A 14 -3.04 -9.92 -6.67
CA PRO A 14 -4.49 -9.76 -6.66
C PRO A 14 -5.16 -10.94 -7.35
N THR A 15 -6.33 -11.35 -6.85
CA THR A 15 -7.04 -12.53 -7.35
C THR A 15 -7.44 -12.41 -8.81
N LEU A 16 -7.70 -13.52 -9.50
CA LEU A 16 -8.31 -13.50 -10.85
C LEU A 16 -9.60 -12.64 -10.91
N GLY A 17 -10.38 -12.59 -9.83
CA GLY A 17 -11.55 -11.71 -9.72
C GLY A 17 -11.18 -10.24 -9.59
N THR A 18 -10.09 -9.92 -8.89
CA THR A 18 -9.53 -8.57 -8.80
C THR A 18 -8.92 -8.14 -10.13
N ILE A 19 -8.20 -9.02 -10.84
CA ILE A 19 -7.66 -8.80 -12.19
C ILE A 19 -8.81 -8.54 -13.19
N ALA A 20 -9.88 -9.33 -13.15
CA ALA A 20 -11.06 -9.11 -13.98
C ALA A 20 -11.79 -7.79 -13.67
N ALA A 21 -11.82 -7.36 -12.40
CA ALA A 21 -12.44 -6.10 -11.98
C ALA A 21 -11.62 -4.85 -12.35
N TYR A 22 -10.30 -4.98 -12.51
CA TYR A 22 -9.41 -3.89 -12.96
C TYR A 22 -9.35 -3.74 -14.49
N GLY A 23 -10.17 -4.48 -15.23
CA GLY A 23 -10.12 -4.56 -16.68
C GLY A 23 -9.05 -5.57 -17.11
N VAL A 24 -9.35 -6.30 -18.19
CA VAL A 24 -8.52 -7.38 -18.75
C VAL A 24 -7.13 -6.89 -19.19
N GLU A 25 -6.89 -5.57 -19.22
CA GLU A 25 -5.64 -4.97 -19.68
C GLU A 25 -5.09 -3.94 -18.68
N PRO A 26 -3.77 -3.96 -18.40
CA PRO A 26 -3.12 -2.93 -17.59
C PRO A 26 -3.23 -1.55 -18.27
N SER A 27 -3.41 -0.50 -17.47
CA SER A 27 -3.42 0.88 -17.97
C SER A 27 -2.04 1.53 -17.91
N HIS A 28 -1.77 2.47 -18.82
CA HIS A 28 -0.65 3.40 -18.67
C HIS A 28 -0.98 4.41 -17.56
N HIS A 29 -0.45 4.19 -16.36
CA HIS A 29 -0.77 4.99 -15.18
C HIS A 29 0.24 6.11 -14.87
N GLN A 30 1.30 6.26 -15.68
CA GLN A 30 2.24 7.36 -15.53
C GLN A 30 1.58 8.71 -15.83
N LYS A 31 1.91 9.74 -15.03
CA LYS A 31 1.60 11.13 -15.37
C LYS A 31 2.90 11.91 -15.31
N MET A 32 3.41 12.26 -16.49
CA MET A 32 4.58 13.11 -16.62
C MET A 32 4.32 14.17 -17.68
N VAL A 33 5.00 15.30 -17.56
CA VAL A 33 5.03 16.34 -18.58
C VAL A 33 6.50 16.68 -18.82
N LEU A 34 6.89 16.80 -20.08
CA LEU A 34 8.21 17.25 -20.47
C LEU A 34 8.05 18.43 -21.42
N ILE A 35 8.61 19.58 -21.07
CA ILE A 35 8.43 20.85 -21.77
C ILE A 35 9.78 21.28 -22.33
N ASP A 36 9.79 21.69 -23.60
CA ASP A 36 10.93 22.29 -24.30
C ASP A 36 12.24 21.50 -24.19
N TYR A 37 12.19 20.16 -24.24
CA TYR A 37 13.40 19.32 -24.15
C TYR A 37 14.43 19.66 -25.24
N GLU A 38 13.96 20.08 -26.42
CA GLU A 38 14.78 20.54 -27.55
C GLU A 38 15.43 21.92 -27.33
N ALA A 39 15.09 22.60 -26.22
CA ALA A 39 15.78 23.78 -25.71
C ALA A 39 16.32 23.52 -24.29
N PRO A 40 17.42 22.76 -24.12
CA PRO A 40 17.90 22.25 -22.82
C PRO A 40 18.11 23.31 -21.73
N LYS A 41 18.38 24.56 -22.11
CA LYS A 41 18.56 25.69 -21.18
C LYS A 41 17.28 26.08 -20.43
N VAL A 42 16.11 25.83 -21.02
CA VAL A 42 14.80 26.19 -20.45
C VAL A 42 13.91 24.98 -20.17
N ALA A 43 14.30 23.80 -20.63
CA ALA A 43 13.59 22.54 -20.42
C ALA A 43 13.22 22.30 -18.96
N VAL A 44 12.00 21.81 -18.75
CA VAL A 44 11.46 21.41 -17.43
C VAL A 44 10.65 20.13 -17.55
N GLY A 45 10.65 19.35 -16.48
CA GLY A 45 9.90 18.11 -16.37
C GLY A 45 9.01 18.08 -15.14
N PHE A 46 7.94 17.32 -15.22
CA PHE A 46 7.05 17.03 -14.11
C PHE A 46 6.85 15.54 -13.98
N VAL A 47 6.90 15.04 -12.75
CA VAL A 47 6.38 13.73 -12.35
C VAL A 47 5.23 13.99 -11.40
N MET A 48 4.06 13.41 -11.67
CA MET A 48 2.82 13.80 -11.01
C MET A 48 2.06 12.58 -10.48
N GLY A 49 1.43 12.74 -9.32
CA GLY A 49 0.45 11.78 -8.82
C GLY A 49 -0.92 11.99 -9.46
N HIS A 50 -1.32 13.25 -9.67
CA HIS A 50 -2.66 13.62 -10.14
C HIS A 50 -2.84 13.51 -11.67
N ASN A 51 -4.08 13.35 -12.10
CA ASN A 51 -4.46 13.56 -13.50
C ASN A 51 -4.80 15.04 -13.75
N THR A 52 -4.81 15.47 -15.01
CA THR A 52 -5.21 16.81 -15.43
C THR A 52 -6.72 16.90 -15.64
N LEU A 53 -7.49 16.57 -14.59
CA LEU A 53 -8.95 16.67 -14.57
C LEU A 53 -9.38 17.63 -13.46
N ASP A 54 -10.50 18.32 -13.68
CA ASP A 54 -11.05 19.32 -12.75
C ASP A 54 -11.19 18.82 -11.30
N ALA A 55 -11.58 17.55 -11.12
CA ALA A 55 -11.71 16.94 -9.80
C ALA A 55 -10.40 16.80 -9.00
N TYR A 56 -9.23 16.95 -9.62
CA TYR A 56 -7.92 16.92 -8.96
C TYR A 56 -7.43 18.28 -8.49
N TRP A 57 -8.12 19.35 -8.87
CA TRP A 57 -7.72 20.67 -8.45
C TRP A 57 -8.29 20.97 -7.04
N ASP A 58 -7.39 21.29 -6.11
CA ASP A 58 -7.66 21.56 -4.70
C ASP A 58 -6.57 22.47 -4.11
N ASP A 59 -6.76 22.95 -2.88
CA ASP A 59 -5.79 23.68 -2.07
C ASP A 59 -5.55 22.99 -0.71
N ASP A 60 -4.53 23.43 0.02
CA ASP A 60 -4.18 22.91 1.36
C ASP A 60 -5.30 23.06 2.39
N GLY A 61 -6.34 23.84 2.09
CA GLY A 61 -7.51 24.00 2.94
C GLY A 61 -8.45 22.80 2.90
N HIS A 62 -8.41 21.98 1.83
CA HIS A 62 -9.24 20.78 1.65
C HIS A 62 -10.72 20.98 2.04
N SER A 63 -11.30 22.10 1.62
CA SER A 63 -12.59 22.56 2.14
C SER A 63 -13.72 21.57 1.84
N HIS A 64 -14.60 21.38 2.82
CA HIS A 64 -15.87 20.70 2.68
C HIS A 64 -16.76 21.41 1.65
N ALA A 65 -16.66 22.72 1.46
CA ALA A 65 -17.42 23.43 0.44
C ALA A 65 -16.85 23.15 -0.96
N LYS A 66 -17.73 23.02 -1.97
CA LYS A 66 -17.28 23.05 -3.36
C LYS A 66 -16.95 24.49 -3.73
N LYS A 67 -15.87 24.67 -4.47
CA LYS A 67 -15.43 25.97 -4.98
C LYS A 67 -15.45 25.96 -6.51
N ALA A 68 -15.34 27.14 -7.11
CA ALA A 68 -15.27 27.28 -8.56
C ALA A 68 -14.01 26.58 -9.12
N PRO A 69 -14.01 26.16 -10.40
CA PRO A 69 -12.83 25.57 -11.00
C PRO A 69 -11.67 26.58 -10.89
N ASN A 70 -10.56 26.25 -10.21
CA ASN A 70 -9.41 27.12 -9.84
C ASN A 70 -9.42 27.87 -8.47
N LEU A 71 -10.45 27.75 -7.59
CA LEU A 71 -10.46 28.40 -6.25
C LEU A 71 -10.36 27.53 -4.97
N GLY A 72 -10.83 26.28 -4.97
CA GLY A 72 -10.25 25.11 -4.28
C GLY A 72 -10.97 23.84 -4.77
N ARG A 73 -11.13 22.81 -3.94
CA ARG A 73 -11.91 21.61 -4.26
C ARG A 73 -13.13 21.84 -5.17
N ASN A 74 -13.09 21.24 -6.36
CA ASN A 74 -14.27 21.14 -7.26
C ASN A 74 -14.83 19.70 -7.35
N GLY A 75 -14.04 18.72 -6.92
CA GLY A 75 -14.44 17.31 -6.88
C GLY A 75 -15.55 16.97 -5.87
N ALA A 76 -16.03 15.72 -5.90
CA ALA A 76 -17.00 15.23 -4.92
C ALA A 76 -16.48 15.26 -3.47
N THR A 77 -15.18 15.06 -3.29
CA THR A 77 -14.43 15.17 -2.04
C THR A 77 -13.17 16.02 -2.27
N PRO A 78 -12.56 16.60 -1.22
CA PRO A 78 -11.24 17.20 -1.34
C PRO A 78 -10.22 16.13 -1.73
N ARG A 79 -9.09 16.53 -2.31
CA ARG A 79 -8.06 15.61 -2.78
C ARG A 79 -6.69 16.02 -2.29
N GLN A 80 -5.99 15.05 -1.70
CA GLN A 80 -4.59 15.16 -1.34
C GLN A 80 -3.76 14.50 -2.44
N ASP A 81 -2.92 15.29 -3.12
CA ASP A 81 -2.01 14.80 -4.15
C ASP A 81 -0.82 15.73 -4.30
N MET A 82 0.23 15.24 -4.98
CA MET A 82 1.52 15.91 -5.06
C MET A 82 2.08 15.83 -6.47
N SER A 83 2.96 16.78 -6.80
CA SER A 83 3.69 16.84 -8.05
C SER A 83 5.09 17.38 -7.82
N ALA A 84 6.06 16.86 -8.56
CA ALA A 84 7.44 17.31 -8.52
C ALA A 84 7.80 17.96 -9.87
N ILE A 85 8.21 19.22 -9.82
CA ILE A 85 8.86 19.90 -10.94
C ILE A 85 10.36 19.71 -10.85
N MET A 86 11.01 19.44 -11.98
CA MET A 86 12.45 19.20 -12.04
C MET A 86 13.07 19.80 -13.30
N ALA A 87 14.37 20.05 -13.23
CA ALA A 87 15.18 20.49 -14.36
C ALA A 87 16.62 19.98 -14.23
N GLY A 88 17.37 20.05 -15.34
CA GLY A 88 18.75 19.59 -15.41
C GLY A 88 18.87 18.12 -15.84
N PRO A 89 19.99 17.45 -15.52
CA PRO A 89 20.32 16.14 -16.11
C PRO A 89 19.26 15.04 -15.95
N ILE A 90 18.45 15.09 -14.88
CA ILE A 90 17.37 14.13 -14.65
C ILE A 90 16.32 14.08 -15.78
N LEU A 91 16.23 15.16 -16.58
CA LEU A 91 15.32 15.21 -17.73
C LEU A 91 15.69 14.21 -18.83
N GLU A 92 16.96 13.78 -18.90
CA GLU A 92 17.38 12.72 -19.82
C GLU A 92 16.58 11.43 -19.57
N SER A 93 16.44 11.02 -18.30
CA SER A 93 15.69 9.81 -17.95
C SER A 93 14.20 9.93 -18.22
N LEU A 94 13.62 11.13 -18.03
CA LEU A 94 12.22 11.38 -18.41
C LEU A 94 12.05 11.34 -19.94
N ASN A 95 12.99 11.90 -20.69
CA ASN A 95 12.99 11.87 -22.15
C ASN A 95 13.13 10.44 -22.68
N ASP A 96 14.06 9.65 -22.15
CA ASP A 96 14.23 8.24 -22.54
C ASP A 96 12.94 7.44 -22.31
N ASN A 97 12.31 7.58 -21.13
CA ASN A 97 11.03 6.95 -20.83
C ASN A 97 9.92 7.34 -21.83
N PHE A 98 9.81 8.64 -22.13
CA PHE A 98 8.81 9.13 -23.08
C PHE A 98 9.09 8.65 -24.51
N CYS A 99 10.34 8.77 -24.99
CA CYS A 99 10.73 8.39 -26.34
C CYS A 99 10.59 6.88 -26.58
N ARG A 100 10.93 6.03 -25.60
CA ARG A 100 10.68 4.57 -25.71
C ARG A 100 9.19 4.28 -25.89
N ALA A 101 8.34 4.89 -25.07
CA ALA A 101 6.89 4.70 -25.18
C ALA A 101 6.36 5.23 -26.52
N TRP A 102 6.80 6.41 -26.94
CA TRP A 102 6.38 7.04 -28.19
C TRP A 102 6.80 6.23 -29.42
N GLN A 103 8.04 5.76 -29.47
CA GLN A 103 8.52 4.91 -30.56
C GLN A 103 7.75 3.58 -30.61
N ARG A 104 7.47 2.98 -29.45
CA ARG A 104 6.71 1.73 -29.39
C ARG A 104 5.26 1.92 -29.84
N ASP A 105 4.58 2.96 -29.37
CA ASP A 105 3.12 3.07 -29.47
C ASP A 105 2.70 3.97 -30.65
N ALA A 106 3.39 5.09 -30.88
CA ALA A 106 3.15 6.03 -31.99
C ALA A 106 3.99 5.74 -33.24
N LYS A 107 5.00 4.85 -33.16
CA LYS A 107 5.88 4.46 -34.28
C LYS A 107 6.75 5.61 -34.82
N GLU A 108 7.03 6.60 -34.00
CA GLU A 108 7.91 7.72 -34.34
C GLU A 108 9.21 7.70 -33.52
N ASP A 109 10.34 7.92 -34.18
CA ASP A 109 11.64 7.97 -33.53
C ASP A 109 12.00 9.39 -33.09
N LEU A 110 11.67 9.71 -31.83
CA LEU A 110 12.07 10.96 -31.20
C LEU A 110 13.52 10.95 -30.71
N PHE A 111 14.17 9.80 -30.59
CA PHE A 111 15.58 9.73 -30.17
C PHE A 111 16.48 10.40 -31.21
N ALA A 112 16.27 10.10 -32.49
CA ALA A 112 17.07 10.68 -33.58
C ALA A 112 17.07 12.22 -33.57
N ARG A 113 15.95 12.86 -33.21
CA ARG A 113 15.84 14.33 -33.13
C ARG A 113 16.46 14.93 -31.89
N ARG A 114 16.55 14.15 -30.81
CA ARG A 114 16.96 14.60 -29.47
C ARG A 114 18.36 14.12 -29.07
N ASP A 115 19.05 13.42 -29.97
CA ASP A 115 20.38 12.88 -29.76
C ASP A 115 21.39 13.99 -29.40
N GLY A 116 22.18 13.76 -28.35
CA GLY A 116 23.20 14.68 -27.86
C GLY A 116 22.69 15.87 -27.04
N LEU A 117 21.36 16.06 -26.91
CA LEU A 117 20.80 17.15 -26.11
C LEU A 117 21.00 16.94 -24.60
N GLU A 118 21.12 15.69 -24.15
CA GLU A 118 21.37 15.33 -22.76
C GLU A 118 22.65 15.98 -22.22
N LYS A 119 23.69 16.10 -23.06
CA LYS A 119 24.97 16.76 -22.72
C LYS A 119 24.82 18.25 -22.43
N GLN A 120 23.73 18.87 -22.89
CA GLN A 120 23.45 20.29 -22.70
C GLN A 120 22.53 20.55 -21.49
N LEU A 121 21.98 19.52 -20.86
CA LEU A 121 21.18 19.66 -19.64
C LEU A 121 22.09 20.08 -18.48
N GLN A 122 21.82 21.23 -17.89
CA GLN A 122 22.59 21.78 -16.79
C GLN A 122 21.71 21.95 -15.55
N LEU A 123 22.33 21.85 -14.37
CA LEU A 123 21.64 22.17 -13.12
C LEU A 123 21.11 23.61 -13.18
N ARG A 124 19.89 23.79 -12.70
CA ARG A 124 19.23 25.09 -12.63
C ARG A 124 18.91 25.43 -11.19
N GLU A 125 19.08 26.71 -10.86
CA GLU A 125 18.77 27.22 -9.52
C GLU A 125 17.33 27.71 -9.41
N LYS A 126 16.70 28.07 -10.54
CA LYS A 126 15.34 28.61 -10.57
C LYS A 126 14.54 28.16 -11.79
N ILE A 127 13.22 28.09 -11.59
CA ILE A 127 12.19 28.04 -12.63
C ILE A 127 11.21 29.18 -12.34
N GLY A 128 11.19 30.20 -13.19
CA GLY A 128 10.46 31.43 -12.91
C GLY A 128 10.91 32.05 -11.57
N ASN A 129 9.96 32.26 -10.67
CA ASN A 129 10.21 32.80 -9.32
C ASN A 129 10.48 31.71 -8.26
N HIS A 130 10.48 30.43 -8.64
CA HIS A 130 10.67 29.31 -7.72
C HIS A 130 12.14 28.89 -7.66
N THR A 131 12.71 28.82 -6.46
CA THR A 131 14.05 28.28 -6.22
C THR A 131 14.01 26.75 -6.21
N LEU A 132 14.93 26.13 -6.94
CA LEU A 132 15.10 24.68 -6.96
C LEU A 132 16.07 24.23 -5.87
N VAL A 133 15.77 23.07 -5.28
CA VAL A 133 16.68 22.37 -4.35
C VAL A 133 17.48 21.35 -5.13
N ARG A 134 18.80 21.37 -5.00
CA ARG A 134 19.67 20.37 -5.61
C ARG A 134 19.58 19.07 -4.79
N VAL A 135 19.24 17.98 -5.46
CA VAL A 135 19.14 16.64 -4.86
C VAL A 135 19.77 15.61 -5.79
N MET A 136 20.21 14.49 -5.20
CA MET A 136 20.46 13.28 -5.99
C MET A 136 19.10 12.67 -6.32
N ALA A 137 18.79 12.53 -7.61
CA ALA A 137 17.52 12.03 -8.08
C ALA A 137 17.70 10.86 -9.04
N GLN A 138 16.71 9.97 -9.06
CA GLN A 138 16.62 8.84 -9.98
C GLN A 138 15.16 8.68 -10.42
N ILE A 139 14.94 8.47 -11.72
CA ILE A 139 13.65 8.05 -12.24
C ILE A 139 13.57 6.52 -12.14
N ASN A 140 12.53 6.03 -11.48
CA ASN A 140 12.21 4.61 -11.37
C ASN A 140 10.87 4.35 -12.06
N ARG A 141 10.72 3.19 -12.70
CA ARG A 141 9.51 2.83 -13.44
C ARG A 141 9.06 1.41 -13.16
N THR A 142 7.79 1.15 -13.45
CA THR A 142 7.25 -0.20 -13.61
C THR A 142 6.75 -0.29 -15.04
N GLN A 143 7.34 -1.19 -15.83
CA GLN A 143 7.03 -1.37 -17.24
C GLN A 143 7.05 -2.87 -17.55
N SER A 144 5.88 -3.51 -17.45
CA SER A 144 5.74 -4.97 -17.53
C SER A 144 6.18 -5.54 -18.89
N GLN A 145 5.94 -4.81 -19.99
CA GLN A 145 6.38 -5.18 -21.34
C GLN A 145 7.91 -5.29 -21.46
N GLU A 146 8.65 -4.66 -20.56
CA GLU A 146 10.12 -4.64 -20.53
C GLU A 146 10.67 -5.41 -19.32
N GLY A 147 9.80 -6.05 -18.52
CA GLY A 147 10.19 -6.75 -17.30
C GLY A 147 10.71 -5.84 -16.18
N VAL A 148 10.48 -4.52 -16.26
CA VAL A 148 11.04 -3.53 -15.34
C VAL A 148 10.13 -3.33 -14.13
N ARG A 149 10.71 -3.38 -12.92
CA ARG A 149 10.02 -3.22 -11.62
C ARG A 149 10.84 -2.40 -10.62
N ASP A 150 11.50 -1.35 -11.09
CA ASP A 150 12.43 -0.57 -10.27
C ASP A 150 11.73 0.10 -9.08
N ILE A 151 10.46 0.48 -9.24
CA ILE A 151 9.68 1.06 -8.13
C ILE A 151 9.49 0.03 -7.01
N GLU A 152 9.17 -1.23 -7.34
CA GLU A 152 9.03 -2.31 -6.35
C GLU A 152 10.34 -2.52 -5.59
N ALA A 153 11.46 -2.61 -6.33
CA ALA A 153 12.79 -2.76 -5.76
C ALA A 153 13.17 -1.57 -4.85
N LEU A 154 12.85 -0.34 -5.28
CA LEU A 154 13.09 0.88 -4.52
C LEU A 154 12.41 0.86 -3.15
N TYR A 155 11.11 0.53 -3.10
CA TYR A 155 10.38 0.46 -1.83
C TYR A 155 11.01 -0.55 -0.87
N LEU A 156 11.31 -1.76 -1.35
CA LEU A 156 11.92 -2.82 -0.52
C LEU A 156 13.35 -2.48 -0.08
N GLN A 157 14.10 -1.75 -0.90
CA GLN A 157 15.45 -1.30 -0.57
C GLN A 157 15.41 -0.17 0.47
N ALA A 158 14.55 0.83 0.24
CA ALA A 158 14.49 2.04 1.05
C ALA A 158 14.15 1.73 2.51
N VAL A 159 13.13 0.90 2.76
CA VAL A 159 12.68 0.57 4.13
C VAL A 159 13.73 -0.18 4.96
N ASN A 160 14.75 -0.80 4.35
CA ASN A 160 15.84 -1.44 5.10
C ASN A 160 16.69 -0.42 5.88
N ASN A 161 16.70 0.84 5.44
CA ASN A 161 17.57 1.89 5.99
C ASN A 161 16.85 2.79 7.00
N ALA A 162 15.57 2.54 7.31
CA ALA A 162 14.81 3.37 8.23
C ALA A 162 15.25 3.16 9.69
N THR A 163 15.56 4.25 10.38
CA THR A 163 16.08 4.22 11.76
C THR A 163 15.19 4.96 12.76
N LYS A 164 14.37 5.90 12.32
CA LYS A 164 13.45 6.68 13.17
C LYS A 164 12.02 6.52 12.70
N PHE A 165 11.75 6.82 11.43
CA PHE A 165 10.40 6.71 10.88
C PHE A 165 10.36 6.47 9.37
N ILE A 166 9.24 5.89 8.96
CA ILE A 166 8.78 5.77 7.59
C ILE A 166 7.43 6.47 7.54
N TYR A 167 7.25 7.42 6.64
CA TYR A 167 5.96 8.06 6.36
C TYR A 167 5.51 7.64 4.96
N ILE A 168 4.31 7.09 4.83
CA ILE A 168 3.73 6.69 3.55
C ILE A 168 2.37 7.37 3.40
N GLU A 169 2.24 8.12 2.32
CA GLU A 169 0.97 8.63 1.81
C GLU A 169 0.63 7.85 0.56
N ASN A 170 -0.45 7.06 0.57
CA ASN A 170 -0.81 6.27 -0.60
C ASN A 170 -2.31 6.09 -0.76
N GLN A 171 -2.78 6.11 -2.00
CA GLN A 171 -4.19 5.86 -2.34
C GLN A 171 -4.64 4.47 -1.92
N TYR A 172 -3.78 3.47 -2.16
CA TYR A 172 -3.97 2.11 -1.70
C TYR A 172 -2.77 1.69 -0.87
N PHE A 173 -3.04 0.91 0.16
CA PHE A 173 -2.03 0.37 1.07
C PHE A 173 -2.29 -1.11 1.31
N ARG A 174 -1.88 -1.93 0.34
CA ARG A 174 -2.34 -3.32 0.17
C ARG A 174 -1.28 -4.26 -0.41
N TRP A 175 -0.01 -4.08 -0.02
CA TRP A 175 1.10 -4.96 -0.40
C TRP A 175 1.80 -5.57 0.82
N PRO A 176 1.29 -6.72 1.32
CA PRO A 176 1.80 -7.35 2.54
C PRO A 176 3.31 -7.64 2.54
N ALA A 177 3.93 -7.85 1.38
CA ALA A 177 5.37 -8.07 1.31
C ALA A 177 6.18 -6.84 1.81
N LEU A 178 5.67 -5.62 1.62
CA LEU A 178 6.29 -4.42 2.18
C LEU A 178 6.17 -4.40 3.71
N ALA A 179 5.01 -4.78 4.27
CA ALA A 179 4.86 -4.91 5.72
C ALA A 179 5.85 -5.92 6.30
N GLU A 180 5.98 -7.10 5.70
CA GLU A 180 6.97 -8.10 6.15
C GLU A 180 8.40 -7.57 6.06
N LYS A 181 8.73 -6.81 5.01
CA LYS A 181 10.04 -6.19 4.85
C LYS A 181 10.34 -5.15 5.93
N ILE A 182 9.36 -4.29 6.26
CA ILE A 182 9.47 -3.29 7.34
C ILE A 182 9.66 -3.98 8.70
N LYS A 183 8.85 -5.01 9.00
CA LYS A 183 8.97 -5.79 10.24
C LYS A 183 10.34 -6.46 10.34
N SER A 184 10.80 -7.07 9.26
CA SER A 184 12.12 -7.70 9.19
C SER A 184 13.25 -6.70 9.42
N ALA A 185 13.15 -5.48 8.86
CA ALA A 185 14.13 -4.43 9.08
C ALA A 185 14.16 -3.97 10.54
N ALA A 186 13.00 -3.77 11.19
CA ALA A 186 12.92 -3.42 12.61
C ALA A 186 13.50 -4.53 13.50
N GLN A 187 13.17 -5.79 13.21
CA GLN A 187 13.67 -6.95 13.94
C GLN A 187 15.19 -7.11 13.78
N ALA A 188 15.73 -6.90 12.56
CA ALA A 188 17.17 -6.95 12.32
C ALA A 188 17.92 -5.90 13.16
N GLN A 189 17.35 -4.70 13.32
CA GLN A 189 17.93 -3.67 14.18
C GLN A 189 17.90 -4.06 15.66
N ILE A 190 16.83 -4.71 16.14
CA ILE A 190 16.77 -5.26 17.50
C ILE A 190 17.86 -6.31 17.70
N CYS A 191 17.98 -7.27 16.77
CA CYS A 191 19.03 -8.28 16.82
C CYS A 191 20.45 -7.67 16.82
N ALA A 192 20.61 -6.50 16.20
CA ALA A 192 21.85 -5.73 16.19
C ALA A 192 22.03 -4.79 17.41
N GLY A 193 21.14 -4.86 18.41
CA GLY A 193 21.28 -4.15 19.68
C GLY A 193 20.40 -2.91 19.86
N ARG A 194 19.45 -2.64 18.95
CA ARG A 194 18.44 -1.59 19.18
C ARG A 194 17.54 -1.99 20.37
N ASP A 195 17.35 -1.05 21.29
CA ASP A 195 16.34 -1.13 22.35
C ASP A 195 14.92 -1.14 21.76
N PRO A 196 14.11 -2.19 21.94
CA PRO A 196 12.73 -2.25 21.45
C PRO A 196 11.82 -1.14 21.99
N ALA A 197 12.17 -0.51 23.12
CA ALA A 197 11.45 0.65 23.65
C ALA A 197 11.67 1.93 22.82
N LYS A 198 12.62 1.91 21.86
CA LYS A 198 12.90 2.97 20.88
C LYS A 198 12.53 2.49 19.46
N PRO A 199 11.23 2.30 19.19
CA PRO A 199 10.77 1.70 17.94
C PRO A 199 11.03 2.61 16.74
N VAL A 200 11.06 2.02 15.55
CA VAL A 200 10.85 2.75 14.30
C VAL A 200 9.35 3.06 14.19
N HIS A 201 9.01 4.27 13.77
CA HIS A 201 7.62 4.67 13.57
C HIS A 201 7.22 4.50 12.11
N LEU A 202 6.12 3.79 11.84
CA LEU A 202 5.51 3.74 10.52
C LEU A 202 4.23 4.58 10.55
N PHE A 203 4.21 5.69 9.82
CA PHE A 203 3.02 6.51 9.59
C PHE A 203 2.46 6.18 8.22
N VAL A 204 1.18 5.84 8.17
CA VAL A 204 0.46 5.53 6.93
C VAL A 204 -0.75 6.45 6.85
N VAL A 205 -0.80 7.27 5.82
CA VAL A 205 -1.96 8.09 5.46
C VAL A 205 -2.59 7.48 4.22
N THR A 206 -3.79 6.95 4.38
CA THR A 206 -4.53 6.25 3.31
C THR A 206 -6.03 6.53 3.41
N ASN A 207 -6.77 6.19 2.37
CA ASN A 207 -8.22 6.29 2.38
C ASN A 207 -8.84 5.30 3.37
N ALA A 208 -9.84 5.76 4.14
CA ALA A 208 -10.57 4.93 5.13
C ALA A 208 -12.04 4.69 4.75
N ASN A 209 -12.54 5.30 3.68
CA ASN A 209 -13.91 5.10 3.21
C ASN A 209 -13.99 4.01 2.12
N LYS A 210 -15.19 3.46 1.91
CA LYS A 210 -15.43 2.39 0.93
C LYS A 210 -14.98 2.78 -0.48
N ASP A 211 -15.25 4.02 -0.90
CA ASP A 211 -14.92 4.50 -2.24
C ASP A 211 -13.41 4.66 -2.45
N GLY A 212 -12.67 5.04 -1.41
CA GLY A 212 -11.21 5.16 -1.47
C GLY A 212 -10.46 3.84 -1.29
N ILE A 213 -11.02 2.89 -0.53
CA ILE A 213 -10.48 1.52 -0.45
C ILE A 213 -10.70 0.77 -1.77
N GLY A 214 -11.83 1.01 -2.44
CA GLY A 214 -12.14 0.44 -3.74
C GLY A 214 -12.23 -1.09 -3.73
N GLN A 215 -11.84 -1.72 -4.84
CA GLN A 215 -11.77 -3.18 -4.96
C GLN A 215 -10.52 -3.73 -4.25
N GLY A 216 -10.59 -4.94 -3.68
CA GLY A 216 -9.51 -5.58 -2.94
C GLY A 216 -9.43 -5.27 -1.43
N PRO A 217 -10.56 -5.17 -0.69
CA PRO A 217 -10.54 -4.91 0.75
C PRO A 217 -9.76 -5.96 1.53
N GLY A 218 -9.72 -7.22 1.07
CA GLY A 218 -9.00 -8.26 1.79
C GLY A 218 -7.47 -8.15 1.67
N THR A 219 -6.90 -7.60 0.59
CA THR A 219 -5.44 -7.36 0.54
C THR A 219 -5.03 -6.15 1.39
N THR A 220 -5.92 -5.16 1.50
CA THR A 220 -5.76 -4.07 2.48
C THR A 220 -5.83 -4.62 3.91
N TYR A 221 -6.72 -5.60 4.15
CA TYR A 221 -6.75 -6.35 5.40
C TYR A 221 -5.44 -7.09 5.67
N ASP A 222 -4.96 -7.90 4.73
CA ASP A 222 -3.71 -8.64 4.91
C ASP A 222 -2.53 -7.70 5.26
N MET A 223 -2.47 -6.52 4.63
CA MET A 223 -1.46 -5.50 4.91
C MET A 223 -1.58 -4.93 6.33
N LEU A 224 -2.79 -4.52 6.73
CA LEU A 224 -3.03 -3.90 8.03
C LEU A 224 -2.93 -4.91 9.17
N ASP A 225 -3.44 -6.13 8.98
CA ASP A 225 -3.35 -7.23 9.93
C ASP A 225 -1.89 -7.65 10.15
N SER A 226 -1.09 -7.75 9.08
CA SER A 226 0.36 -8.00 9.17
C SER A 226 1.10 -6.95 10.02
N LEU A 227 0.63 -5.69 9.99
CA LEU A 227 1.16 -4.57 10.76
C LEU A 227 0.53 -4.43 12.16
N GLY A 228 -0.32 -5.36 12.56
CA GLY A 228 -1.03 -5.34 13.84
C GLY A 228 -2.10 -4.26 13.94
N ARG A 229 -2.59 -3.76 12.80
CA ARG A 229 -3.54 -2.65 12.70
C ARG A 229 -4.89 -3.03 12.09
N ALA A 230 -5.32 -4.29 12.24
CA ALA A 230 -6.65 -4.74 11.84
C ALA A 230 -7.79 -3.96 12.52
N ASP A 231 -7.52 -3.30 13.66
CA ASP A 231 -8.44 -2.40 14.38
C ASP A 231 -8.94 -1.24 13.52
N THR A 232 -8.20 -0.87 12.47
CA THR A 232 -8.52 0.27 11.60
C THR A 232 -9.59 -0.06 10.55
N ILE A 233 -9.88 -1.34 10.32
CA ILE A 233 -10.89 -1.84 9.38
C ILE A 233 -11.70 -2.99 10.02
N PRO A 234 -12.36 -2.74 11.17
CA PRO A 234 -12.85 -3.78 12.07
C PRO A 234 -13.93 -4.66 11.43
N THR A 235 -14.74 -4.12 10.52
CA THR A 235 -15.76 -4.90 9.80
C THR A 235 -15.11 -5.98 8.95
N ILE A 236 -14.15 -5.61 8.10
CA ILE A 236 -13.43 -6.55 7.23
C ILE A 236 -12.62 -7.54 8.08
N ALA A 237 -11.97 -7.05 9.14
CA ALA A 237 -11.22 -7.90 10.05
C ALA A 237 -12.09 -8.98 10.71
N LYS A 238 -13.29 -8.64 11.17
CA LYS A 238 -14.23 -9.63 11.72
C LYS A 238 -14.71 -10.63 10.69
N GLU A 239 -14.97 -10.19 9.45
CA GLU A 239 -15.36 -11.08 8.35
C GLU A 239 -14.25 -12.08 8.01
N GLU A 240 -13.01 -11.61 7.82
CA GLU A 240 -11.85 -12.47 7.50
C GLU A 240 -11.49 -13.44 8.64
N ARG A 241 -11.61 -12.99 9.89
CA ARG A 241 -11.48 -13.85 11.08
C ARG A 241 -12.59 -14.89 11.16
N SER A 242 -13.83 -14.54 10.82
CA SER A 242 -14.95 -15.47 10.80
C SER A 242 -14.71 -16.61 9.81
N ASP A 243 -14.29 -16.28 8.58
CA ASP A 243 -13.96 -17.26 7.55
C ASP A 243 -12.82 -18.19 8.02
N THR A 244 -11.76 -17.64 8.62
CA THR A 244 -10.61 -18.40 9.12
C THR A 244 -10.97 -19.32 10.28
N LEU A 245 -11.65 -18.78 11.30
CA LEU A 245 -12.06 -19.52 12.49
C LEU A 245 -13.10 -20.57 12.16
N GLY A 246 -14.04 -20.29 11.26
CA GLY A 246 -15.04 -21.24 10.79
C GLY A 246 -14.41 -22.46 10.11
N GLY A 247 -13.43 -22.22 9.22
CA GLY A 247 -12.65 -23.29 8.59
C GLY A 247 -11.86 -24.13 9.61
N ALA A 248 -11.11 -23.47 10.49
CA ALA A 248 -10.34 -24.14 11.53
C ALA A 248 -11.21 -24.94 12.51
N LEU A 249 -12.39 -24.42 12.86
CA LEU A 249 -13.38 -25.09 13.70
C LEU A 249 -13.96 -26.33 13.01
N LEU A 250 -14.21 -26.26 11.70
CA LEU A 250 -14.65 -27.42 10.92
C LEU A 250 -13.57 -28.51 10.91
N ASP A 251 -12.31 -28.15 10.72
CA ASP A 251 -11.21 -29.12 10.74
C ASP A 251 -10.97 -29.70 12.14
N ALA A 252 -11.08 -28.89 13.20
CA ALA A 252 -11.03 -29.38 14.58
C ALA A 252 -12.17 -30.38 14.89
N LYS A 253 -13.38 -30.15 14.37
CA LYS A 253 -14.50 -31.12 14.47
C LYS A 253 -14.19 -32.45 13.76
N LYS A 254 -13.50 -32.40 12.60
CA LYS A 254 -13.03 -33.61 11.91
C LYS A 254 -11.94 -34.33 12.73
N GLU A 255 -11.01 -33.59 13.33
CA GLU A 255 -9.97 -34.16 14.21
C GLU A 255 -10.58 -34.90 15.40
N VAL A 256 -11.59 -34.31 16.07
CA VAL A 256 -12.32 -34.98 17.15
C VAL A 256 -13.01 -36.25 16.65
N THR A 257 -13.61 -36.22 15.46
CA THR A 257 -14.25 -37.40 14.86
C THR A 257 -13.23 -38.51 14.55
N ALA A 258 -12.06 -38.13 14.03
CA ALA A 258 -10.98 -39.06 13.72
C ALA A 258 -10.39 -39.69 14.99
N ALA A 259 -10.13 -38.88 16.03
CA ALA A 259 -9.62 -39.36 17.31
C ALA A 259 -10.60 -40.33 17.99
N ASN A 260 -11.90 -40.03 17.96
CA ASN A 260 -12.94 -40.96 18.43
C ASN A 260 -12.98 -42.28 17.63
N THR A 261 -12.70 -42.23 16.33
CA THR A 261 -12.62 -43.43 15.49
C THR A 261 -11.39 -44.27 15.84
N GLN A 262 -10.24 -43.64 16.10
CA GLN A 262 -9.04 -44.33 16.57
C GLN A 262 -9.28 -45.03 17.90
N MET A 263 -9.97 -44.38 18.84
CA MET A 263 -10.35 -44.96 20.12
C MET A 263 -11.21 -46.22 19.97
N ARG A 264 -12.19 -46.21 19.04
CA ARG A 264 -13.02 -47.39 18.74
C ARG A 264 -12.22 -48.57 18.18
N ASN A 265 -11.13 -48.29 17.48
CA ASN A 265 -10.27 -49.31 16.85
C ASN A 265 -9.08 -49.72 17.74
N ALA A 266 -8.88 -49.08 18.88
CA ALA A 266 -7.75 -49.34 19.77
C ALA A 266 -7.92 -50.69 20.49
N SER A 267 -6.95 -51.59 20.29
CA SER A 267 -7.03 -52.98 20.76
C SER A 267 -6.25 -53.23 22.05
N GLY A 268 -5.33 -52.34 22.42
CA GLY A 268 -4.46 -52.48 23.60
C GLY A 268 -4.47 -51.26 24.54
N PRO A 269 -4.08 -51.43 25.82
CA PRO A 269 -4.15 -50.36 26.84
C PRO A 269 -3.36 -49.11 26.46
N GLN A 270 -2.18 -49.27 25.86
CA GLN A 270 -1.35 -48.16 25.39
C GLN A 270 -2.04 -47.38 24.26
N GLN A 271 -2.61 -48.09 23.28
CA GLN A 271 -3.32 -47.49 22.15
C GLN A 271 -4.58 -46.74 22.61
N GLN A 272 -5.28 -47.26 23.62
CA GLN A 272 -6.43 -46.58 24.23
C GLN A 272 -6.00 -45.31 24.97
N ALA A 273 -4.89 -45.35 25.72
CA ALA A 273 -4.36 -44.17 26.40
C ALA A 273 -3.89 -43.09 25.40
N ASP A 274 -3.24 -43.49 24.31
CA ASP A 274 -2.83 -42.58 23.22
C ASP A 274 -4.04 -41.95 22.51
N ALA A 275 -5.05 -42.76 22.19
CA ALA A 275 -6.29 -42.29 21.56
C ALA A 275 -7.07 -41.34 22.48
N GLN A 276 -7.13 -41.63 23.78
CA GLN A 276 -7.76 -40.73 24.76
C GLN A 276 -7.05 -39.37 24.83
N ARG A 277 -5.71 -39.35 24.87
CA ARG A 277 -4.94 -38.10 24.82
C ARG A 277 -5.22 -37.31 23.54
N ALA A 278 -5.34 -37.99 22.40
CA ALA A 278 -5.67 -37.35 21.14
C ALA A 278 -7.09 -36.75 21.13
N ILE A 279 -8.07 -37.43 21.73
CA ILE A 279 -9.43 -36.91 21.93
C ILE A 279 -9.40 -35.65 22.79
N ASP A 280 -8.74 -35.71 23.96
CA ASP A 280 -8.70 -34.59 24.90
C ASP A 280 -8.05 -33.35 24.24
N ALA A 281 -6.94 -33.55 23.51
CA ALA A 281 -6.28 -32.49 22.76
C ALA A 281 -7.15 -31.90 21.64
N ALA A 282 -7.82 -32.75 20.86
CA ALA A 282 -8.69 -32.32 19.77
C ALA A 282 -9.93 -31.57 20.30
N GLN A 283 -10.53 -32.04 21.40
CA GLN A 283 -11.66 -31.39 22.06
C GLN A 283 -11.25 -30.03 22.66
N ALA A 284 -10.10 -29.96 23.35
CA ALA A 284 -9.59 -28.70 23.87
C ALA A 284 -9.35 -27.67 22.75
N LYS A 285 -8.79 -28.11 21.61
CA LYS A 285 -8.62 -27.29 20.41
C LYS A 285 -9.96 -26.82 19.84
N GLN A 286 -10.95 -27.72 19.72
CA GLN A 286 -12.30 -27.38 19.24
C GLN A 286 -12.97 -26.33 20.14
N VAL A 287 -12.94 -26.53 21.47
CA VAL A 287 -13.55 -25.60 22.44
C VAL A 287 -12.89 -24.23 22.35
N LYS A 288 -11.56 -24.18 22.26
CA LYS A 288 -10.83 -22.92 22.10
C LYS A 288 -11.22 -22.19 20.81
N LEU A 289 -11.27 -22.90 19.68
CA LEU A 289 -11.66 -22.31 18.39
C LEU A 289 -13.12 -21.86 18.38
N GLN A 290 -14.01 -22.61 19.03
CA GLN A 290 -15.42 -22.21 19.19
C GLN A 290 -15.52 -20.91 19.98
N GLN A 291 -14.82 -20.80 21.12
CA GLN A 291 -14.81 -19.58 21.91
C GLN A 291 -14.28 -18.38 21.11
N GLN A 292 -13.20 -18.56 20.33
CA GLN A 292 -12.66 -17.51 19.47
C GLN A 292 -13.65 -17.10 18.37
N TYR A 293 -14.34 -18.07 17.76
CA TYR A 293 -15.36 -17.83 16.75
C TYR A 293 -16.53 -17.02 17.34
N ASP A 294 -17.04 -17.41 18.51
CA ASP A 294 -18.14 -16.75 19.19
C ASP A 294 -17.73 -15.33 19.63
N ASP A 295 -16.51 -15.17 20.15
CA ASP A 295 -15.95 -13.87 20.53
C ASP A 295 -15.82 -12.92 19.33
N ASN A 296 -15.45 -13.42 18.16
CA ASN A 296 -15.35 -12.62 16.94
C ASN A 296 -16.73 -12.12 16.45
N HIS A 297 -17.79 -12.89 16.67
CA HIS A 297 -19.17 -12.51 16.35
C HIS A 297 -19.81 -11.61 17.41
N ASN A 298 -19.18 -11.45 18.57
CA ASN A 298 -19.65 -10.54 19.60
C ASN A 298 -19.46 -9.08 19.16
N THR A 299 -20.57 -8.36 18.96
CA THR A 299 -20.57 -6.94 18.54
C THR A 299 -20.00 -6.01 19.61
N GLY A 300 -20.04 -6.41 20.90
CA GLY A 300 -19.45 -5.66 22.01
C GLY A 300 -17.94 -5.83 22.15
N LYS A 301 -17.30 -6.77 21.43
CA LYS A 301 -15.84 -6.94 21.42
C LYS A 301 -15.22 -6.17 20.25
N ALA A 302 -14.38 -5.18 20.59
CA ALA A 302 -13.62 -4.42 19.60
C ALA A 302 -12.44 -5.24 19.05
N VAL A 303 -12.07 -5.00 17.81
CA VAL A 303 -10.77 -5.45 17.27
C VAL A 303 -9.71 -4.53 17.87
N LEU A 304 -8.72 -5.10 18.52
CA LEU A 304 -7.65 -4.35 19.18
C LEU A 304 -6.38 -4.38 18.32
N PRO A 305 -5.56 -3.31 18.37
CA PRO A 305 -4.25 -3.33 17.73
C PRO A 305 -3.33 -4.35 18.40
N GLU A 306 -2.51 -5.00 17.59
CA GLU A 306 -1.53 -6.00 18.02
C GLU A 306 -0.12 -5.40 17.97
N PRO A 307 0.68 -5.47 19.06
CA PRO A 307 2.02 -4.91 19.07
C PRO A 307 2.95 -5.62 18.09
N VAL A 308 3.77 -4.85 17.37
CA VAL A 308 4.88 -5.35 16.56
C VAL A 308 6.19 -4.98 17.23
N PRO A 309 7.03 -5.94 17.65
CA PRO A 309 8.31 -5.64 18.31
C PRO A 309 9.17 -4.68 17.48
N GLY A 310 9.62 -3.58 18.10
CA GLY A 310 10.48 -2.58 17.46
C GLY A 310 9.82 -1.67 16.42
N LEU A 311 8.51 -1.80 16.20
CA LEU A 311 7.77 -1.03 15.21
C LEU A 311 6.49 -0.44 15.82
N LYS A 312 6.30 0.87 15.73
CA LYS A 312 5.05 1.54 16.13
C LYS A 312 4.32 2.04 14.89
N VAL A 313 3.17 1.44 14.59
CA VAL A 313 2.39 1.72 13.38
C VAL A 313 1.25 2.69 13.69
N HIS A 314 1.15 3.75 12.90
CA HIS A 314 0.11 4.77 12.95
C HIS A 314 -0.59 4.79 11.60
N VAL A 315 -1.89 4.51 11.59
CA VAL A 315 -2.71 4.55 10.38
C VAL A 315 -3.69 5.71 10.54
N CYS A 316 -3.67 6.61 9.58
CA CYS A 316 -4.39 7.87 9.59
C CYS A 316 -5.18 8.03 8.28
N SER A 317 -6.27 8.78 8.37
CA SER A 317 -7.03 9.26 7.21
C SER A 317 -7.16 10.78 7.31
N LEU A 318 -7.26 11.44 6.16
CA LEU A 318 -7.43 12.88 6.09
C LEU A 318 -8.91 13.26 6.01
N VAL A 319 -9.28 14.39 6.62
CA VAL A 319 -10.65 14.92 6.64
C VAL A 319 -10.66 16.43 6.43
N ALA A 320 -11.73 16.96 5.84
CA ALA A 320 -11.92 18.38 5.63
C ALA A 320 -12.11 19.08 7.00
N PRO A 321 -11.27 20.07 7.36
CA PRO A 321 -11.29 20.69 8.68
C PRO A 321 -12.54 21.53 8.94
N ASP A 322 -13.21 22.01 7.90
CA ASP A 322 -14.44 22.81 7.92
C ASP A 322 -15.71 21.96 7.70
N SER A 323 -15.65 20.65 7.94
CA SER A 323 -16.83 19.79 7.94
C SER A 323 -17.89 20.33 8.92
N PRO A 324 -19.19 20.35 8.57
CA PRO A 324 -20.22 20.92 9.44
C PRO A 324 -20.27 20.25 10.82
N ALA A 325 -20.38 21.06 11.87
CA ALA A 325 -20.49 20.56 13.24
C ALA A 325 -21.70 19.61 13.39
N GLY A 326 -21.50 18.50 14.08
CA GLY A 326 -22.54 17.47 14.28
C GLY A 326 -22.77 16.55 13.08
N SER A 327 -22.01 16.69 11.99
CA SER A 327 -22.02 15.77 10.84
C SER A 327 -20.81 14.84 10.84
N THR A 328 -20.86 13.77 10.05
CA THR A 328 -19.69 12.94 9.78
C THR A 328 -18.65 13.77 9.04
N TRP A 329 -17.39 13.69 9.47
CA TRP A 329 -16.27 14.33 8.80
C TRP A 329 -16.21 13.96 7.31
N MET A 330 -16.08 14.97 6.45
CA MET A 330 -15.87 14.75 5.01
C MET A 330 -14.46 14.19 4.80
N PRO A 331 -14.31 12.98 4.22
CA PRO A 331 -13.00 12.43 3.94
C PRO A 331 -12.30 13.23 2.84
N VAL A 332 -11.00 13.48 3.01
CA VAL A 332 -10.11 13.91 1.93
C VAL A 332 -9.62 12.66 1.23
N TYR A 333 -9.77 12.64 -0.10
CA TYR A 333 -9.34 11.53 -0.92
C TYR A 333 -7.83 11.58 -1.11
N VAL A 334 -7.12 10.65 -0.49
CA VAL A 334 -5.67 10.49 -0.65
C VAL A 334 -5.41 9.87 -2.02
N HIS A 335 -4.78 10.63 -2.91
CA HIS A 335 -4.29 10.16 -4.20
C HIS A 335 -2.78 10.31 -4.33
N SER A 336 -2.07 10.98 -3.41
CA SER A 336 -0.62 11.00 -3.36
C SER A 336 -0.03 9.58 -3.27
N LYS A 337 1.21 9.43 -3.75
CA LYS A 337 2.05 8.22 -3.60
C LYS A 337 3.43 8.67 -3.17
N ILE A 338 3.55 8.95 -1.88
CA ILE A 338 4.74 9.48 -1.25
C ILE A 338 5.26 8.48 -0.22
N MET A 339 6.58 8.36 -0.15
CA MET A 339 7.26 7.77 0.99
C MET A 339 8.40 8.67 1.43
N ILE A 340 8.51 8.92 2.74
CA ILE A 340 9.64 9.62 3.36
C ILE A 340 10.30 8.67 4.36
N ILE A 341 11.63 8.65 4.39
CA ILE A 341 12.40 7.91 5.39
C ILE A 341 13.34 8.88 6.10
N ASP A 342 13.20 8.97 7.42
CA ASP A 342 14.08 9.72 8.34
C ASP A 342 14.42 11.17 7.92
N ASP A 343 13.55 11.82 7.13
CA ASP A 343 13.79 13.13 6.49
C ASP A 343 15.02 13.21 5.56
N VAL A 344 15.57 12.06 5.13
CA VAL A 344 16.76 12.00 4.25
C VAL A 344 16.47 11.41 2.88
N PHE A 345 15.30 10.80 2.69
CA PHE A 345 14.92 10.17 1.45
C PHE A 345 13.42 10.37 1.18
N LEU A 346 13.09 10.69 -0.07
CA LEU A 346 11.73 10.91 -0.56
C LEU A 346 11.52 10.12 -1.85
N THR A 347 10.41 9.40 -1.94
CA THR A 347 9.86 8.94 -3.22
C THR A 347 8.58 9.69 -3.52
N HIS A 348 8.39 10.05 -4.78
CA HIS A 348 7.17 10.63 -5.31
C HIS A 348 6.85 10.00 -6.67
N GLY A 349 5.60 9.65 -6.91
CA GLY A 349 5.20 9.04 -8.19
C GLY A 349 3.72 8.67 -8.25
N SER A 350 3.42 7.61 -9.01
CA SER A 350 2.04 7.17 -9.26
C SER A 350 1.76 5.70 -8.88
N ALA A 351 2.73 5.03 -8.24
CA ALA A 351 2.66 3.60 -7.90
C ALA A 351 2.00 3.38 -6.53
N ASN A 352 0.92 2.61 -6.55
CA ASN A 352 0.23 2.22 -5.33
C ASN A 352 1.05 1.20 -4.53
N VAL A 353 0.95 1.29 -3.21
CA VAL A 353 1.47 0.26 -2.30
C VAL A 353 0.47 -0.88 -2.25
#